data_AF-M4NG34-F1
#
_entry.id   AF-M4NG34-F1
#
_cell.length_a   1.000
_cell.length_b   1.000
_cell.length_c   1.000
_cell.angle_alpha   90.00
_cell.angle_beta   90.00
_cell.angle_gamma   90.00
#
_symmetry.space_group_name_H-M   'P 1'
#
loop_
_entity.id
_entity.type
_entity.pdbx_description
1 polymer ?
#
loop_
_entity_poly.entity_id
_entity_poly.type
_entity_poly.pdbx_seq_one_letter_code
_entity_poly.pdbx_strand_id
1 'polypeptide(L)'
;MKYVYALLALLALAVALEWHGHSRGYDDGVAATQKSAQKQVDQANGDRNLAIAERDATAQTLANVQRLLDAKKRELQIANYFADAAMTERAGLQRKLAAAQQAREDTLRKAAHESPDCADLARLPVCPAVAERLWGKTAGAPADARH
;
A
#
# COMPACT_ATOMS: atom_id res chain seq x y z
N MET A 1 -22.08 -49.07 89.21
CA MET A 1 -21.40 -47.75 89.27
C MET A 1 -20.16 -47.70 88.38
N LYS A 2 -19.06 -48.41 88.69
CA LYS A 2 -17.80 -48.34 87.90
C LYS A 2 -17.94 -48.61 86.38
N TYR A 3 -18.72 -49.62 86.01
CA TYR A 3 -18.96 -49.95 84.58
C TYR A 3 -19.77 -48.89 83.82
N VAL A 4 -20.65 -48.16 84.52
CA VAL A 4 -21.46 -47.08 83.91
C VAL A 4 -20.58 -45.88 83.59
N TYR A 5 -19.64 -45.53 84.48
CA TYR A 5 -18.66 -44.46 84.21
C TYR A 5 -17.70 -44.80 83.08
N ALA A 6 -17.25 -46.05 82.98
CA ALA A 6 -16.40 -46.50 81.88
C ALA A 6 -17.12 -46.41 80.51
N LEU A 7 -18.40 -46.77 80.48
CA LEU A 7 -19.22 -46.73 79.26
C LEU A 7 -19.53 -45.29 78.83
N LEU A 8 -19.81 -44.40 79.79
CA LEU A 8 -19.96 -42.96 79.53
C LEU A 8 -18.67 -42.31 79.04
N ALA A 9 -17.51 -42.69 79.60
CA ALA A 9 -16.22 -42.18 79.15
C ALA A 9 -15.91 -42.60 77.70
N LEU A 10 -16.22 -43.85 77.33
CA LEU A 10 -16.05 -44.34 75.97
C LEU A 10 -16.97 -43.63 74.97
N LEU A 11 -18.24 -43.39 75.35
CA LEU A 11 -19.18 -42.64 74.51
C LEU A 11 -18.76 -41.19 74.34
N ALA A 12 -18.27 -40.53 75.39
CA ALA A 12 -17.75 -39.16 75.31
C ALA A 12 -16.51 -39.06 74.40
N LEU A 13 -15.61 -40.04 74.48
CA LEU A 13 -14.45 -40.15 73.58
C LEU A 13 -14.84 -40.38 72.13
N ALA A 14 -15.84 -41.24 71.88
CA ALA A 14 -16.34 -41.50 70.52
C ALA A 14 -16.93 -40.23 69.89
N VAL A 15 -17.79 -39.50 70.62
CA VAL A 15 -18.39 -38.24 70.14
C VAL A 15 -17.33 -37.17 69.92
N ALA A 16 -16.33 -37.08 70.80
CA ALA A 16 -15.23 -36.13 70.64
C ALA A 16 -14.38 -36.44 69.39
N LEU A 17 -14.10 -37.71 69.11
CA LEU A 17 -13.37 -38.14 67.91
C LEU A 17 -14.16 -37.90 66.63
N GLU A 18 -15.47 -38.17 66.63
CA GLU A 18 -16.35 -37.88 65.48
C GLU A 18 -16.41 -36.38 65.19
N TRP A 19 -16.57 -35.54 66.22
CA TRP A 19 -16.57 -34.08 66.06
C TRP A 19 -15.24 -33.56 65.51
N HIS A 20 -14.12 -34.04 66.05
CA HIS A 20 -12.79 -33.62 65.60
C HIS A 20 -12.47 -34.10 64.17
N GLY A 21 -12.95 -35.28 63.80
CA GLY A 21 -12.86 -35.79 62.43
C GLY A 21 -13.69 -34.96 61.45
N HIS A 22 -14.89 -34.54 61.86
CA HIS A 22 -15.76 -33.72 61.03
C HIS A 22 -15.23 -32.28 60.85
N SER A 23 -14.71 -31.66 61.91
CA SER A 23 -14.10 -30.32 61.82
C SER A 23 -12.87 -30.33 60.93
N ARG A 24 -12.01 -31.35 61.07
CA ARG A 24 -10.82 -31.50 60.22
C ARG A 24 -11.18 -31.77 58.76
N GLY A 25 -12.17 -32.62 58.52
CA GLY A 25 -12.67 -32.87 57.16
C GLY A 25 -13.32 -31.64 56.52
N TYR A 26 -13.99 -30.80 57.31
CA TYR A 26 -14.51 -29.52 56.86
C TYR A 26 -13.39 -28.54 56.48
N ASP A 27 -12.38 -28.37 57.33
CA ASP A 27 -11.23 -27.51 57.07
C ASP A 27 -10.43 -27.96 55.84
N ASP A 28 -10.22 -29.27 55.70
CA ASP A 28 -9.58 -29.87 54.51
C ASP A 28 -10.42 -29.65 53.24
N GLY A 29 -11.76 -29.74 53.35
CA GLY A 29 -12.68 -29.44 52.25
C GLY A 29 -12.70 -27.98 51.82
N VAL A 30 -12.63 -27.04 52.77
CA VAL A 30 -12.51 -25.60 52.51
C VAL A 30 -11.17 -25.29 51.85
N ALA A 31 -10.07 -25.86 52.36
CA ALA A 31 -8.74 -25.70 51.78
C ALA A 31 -8.67 -26.26 50.34
N ALA A 32 -9.27 -27.42 50.08
CA ALA A 32 -9.35 -27.99 48.74
C ALA A 32 -10.15 -27.09 47.77
N THR A 33 -11.26 -26.51 48.25
CA THR A 33 -12.09 -25.59 47.47
C THR A 33 -11.34 -24.30 47.14
N GLN A 34 -10.64 -23.71 48.12
CA GLN A 34 -9.80 -22.53 47.90
C GLN A 34 -8.66 -22.80 46.91
N LYS A 35 -8.00 -23.97 46.99
CA LYS A 35 -6.97 -24.36 46.04
C LYS A 35 -7.51 -24.53 44.62
N SER A 36 -8.71 -25.10 44.47
CA SER A 36 -9.40 -25.21 43.18
C SER A 36 -9.75 -23.83 42.62
N ALA A 37 -10.30 -22.93 43.45
CA ALA A 37 -10.61 -21.57 43.05
C ALA A 37 -9.35 -20.79 42.65
N GLN A 38 -8.25 -20.91 43.40
CA GLN A 38 -6.97 -20.30 43.07
C GLN A 38 -6.45 -20.81 41.72
N LYS A 39 -6.54 -22.13 41.47
CA LYS A 39 -6.14 -22.71 40.18
C LYS A 39 -6.94 -22.12 39.01
N GLN A 40 -8.24 -21.90 39.19
CA GLN A 40 -9.08 -21.28 38.15
C GLN A 40 -8.70 -19.81 37.91
N VAL A 41 -8.40 -19.06 38.98
CA VAL A 41 -7.91 -17.68 38.88
C VAL A 41 -6.55 -17.62 38.17
N ASP A 42 -5.63 -18.52 38.52
CA ASP A 42 -4.31 -18.58 37.90
C ASP A 42 -4.40 -18.92 36.41
N GLN A 43 -5.29 -19.85 36.05
CA GLN A 43 -5.59 -20.17 34.64
C GLN A 43 -6.17 -18.96 33.90
N ALA A 44 -7.20 -18.31 34.46
CA ALA A 44 -7.81 -17.13 33.85
C ALA A 44 -6.80 -15.98 33.68
N ASN A 45 -5.90 -15.78 34.64
CA ASN A 45 -4.81 -14.82 34.55
C ASN A 45 -3.80 -15.20 33.47
N GLY A 46 -3.46 -16.49 33.34
CA GLY A 46 -2.62 -17.02 32.28
C GLY A 46 -3.21 -16.73 30.89
N ASP A 47 -4.47 -17.07 30.69
CA ASP A 47 -5.19 -16.86 29.43
C ASP A 47 -5.29 -15.37 29.08
N ARG A 48 -5.58 -14.53 30.08
CA ARG A 48 -5.58 -13.07 29.92
C ARG A 48 -4.22 -12.55 29.49
N ASN A 49 -3.14 -13.00 30.12
CA ASN A 49 -1.78 -12.56 29.80
C ASN A 49 -1.37 -13.02 28.39
N LEU A 50 -1.76 -14.23 27.99
CA LEU A 50 -1.55 -14.72 26.63
C LEU A 50 -2.28 -13.84 25.61
N ALA A 51 -3.56 -13.54 25.84
CA ALA A 51 -4.35 -12.69 24.95
C ALA A 51 -3.78 -11.26 24.83
N ILE A 52 -3.25 -10.71 25.93
CA ILE A 52 -2.56 -9.41 25.90
C ILE A 52 -1.27 -9.50 25.06
N ALA A 53 -0.47 -10.55 25.23
CA ALA A 53 0.75 -10.73 24.46
C ALA A 53 0.47 -10.89 22.95
N GLU A 54 -0.56 -11.65 22.58
CA GLU A 54 -0.99 -11.81 21.19
C GLU A 54 -1.51 -10.49 20.58
N ARG A 55 -2.29 -9.72 21.35
CA ARG A 55 -2.74 -8.38 20.95
C ARG A 55 -1.56 -7.44 20.73
N ASP A 56 -0.57 -7.46 21.61
CA ASP A 56 0.59 -6.56 21.51
C ASP A 56 1.49 -6.96 20.32
N ALA A 57 1.65 -8.26 20.06
CA ALA A 57 2.36 -8.76 18.88
C ALA A 57 1.67 -8.37 17.56
N THR A 58 0.34 -8.46 17.52
CA THR A 58 -0.44 -8.02 16.35
C THR A 58 -0.39 -6.51 16.16
N ALA A 59 -0.45 -5.72 17.24
CA ALA A 59 -0.27 -4.26 17.18
C ALA A 59 1.11 -3.86 16.64
N GLN A 60 2.18 -4.52 17.09
CA GLN A 60 3.53 -4.30 16.55
C GLN A 60 3.62 -4.65 15.07
N THR A 61 3.01 -5.76 14.67
CA THR A 61 2.96 -6.17 13.25
C THR A 61 2.22 -5.14 12.41
N LEU A 62 1.07 -4.64 12.88
CA LEU A 62 0.31 -3.60 12.19
C LEU A 62 1.12 -2.31 12.05
N ALA A 63 1.81 -1.87 13.12
CA ALA A 63 2.68 -0.69 13.08
C ALA A 63 3.83 -0.86 12.07
N ASN A 64 4.40 -2.07 11.95
CA ASN A 64 5.43 -2.37 10.95
C ASN A 64 4.88 -2.29 9.52
N VAL A 65 3.70 -2.85 9.28
CA VAL A 65 3.01 -2.79 7.98
C VAL A 65 2.72 -1.34 7.60
N GLN A 66 2.22 -0.52 8.53
CA GLN A 66 1.96 0.90 8.29
C GLN A 66 3.24 1.65 7.90
N ARG A 67 4.34 1.45 8.64
CA ARG A 67 5.64 2.07 8.29
C ARG A 67 6.14 1.64 6.91
N LEU A 68 5.99 0.36 6.56
CA LEU A 68 6.38 -0.14 5.24
C LEU A 68 5.52 0.48 4.13
N LEU A 69 4.21 0.59 4.36
CA LEU A 69 3.27 1.19 3.41
C LEU A 69 3.60 2.67 3.17
N ASP A 70 3.90 3.41 4.23
CA ASP A 70 4.31 4.82 4.14
C ASP A 70 5.63 4.98 3.38
N ALA A 71 6.61 4.10 3.62
CA ALA A 71 7.85 4.10 2.87
C ALA A 71 7.60 3.83 1.37
N LYS A 72 6.79 2.81 1.04
CA LYS A 72 6.43 2.48 -0.35
C LYS A 72 5.66 3.60 -1.04
N LYS A 73 4.77 4.29 -0.31
CA LYS A 73 4.06 5.46 -0.83
C LYS A 73 5.03 6.59 -1.20
N ARG A 74 6.04 6.85 -0.36
CA ARG A 74 7.08 7.86 -0.66
C ARG A 74 7.93 7.45 -1.86
N GLU A 75 8.34 6.19 -1.94
CA GLU A 75 9.06 5.66 -3.10
C GLU A 75 8.26 5.85 -4.40
N LEU A 76 6.96 5.54 -4.39
CA LEU A 76 6.08 5.75 -5.55
C LEU A 76 5.90 7.23 -5.89
N GLN A 77 5.78 8.11 -4.90
CA GLN A 77 5.71 9.56 -5.15
C GLN A 77 6.97 10.08 -5.85
N ILE A 78 8.14 9.63 -5.41
CA ILE A 78 9.42 9.98 -6.03
C ILE A 78 9.49 9.43 -7.47
N ALA A 79 9.11 8.16 -7.67
CA ALA A 79 9.09 7.55 -8.99
C ALA A 79 8.16 8.29 -9.97
N ASN A 80 6.96 8.67 -9.51
CA ASN A 80 6.02 9.46 -10.32
C ASN A 80 6.58 10.84 -10.66
N TYR A 81 7.24 11.52 -9.72
CA TYR A 81 7.88 12.81 -9.99
C TYR A 81 8.93 12.71 -11.10
N PHE A 82 9.79 11.68 -11.06
CA PHE A 82 10.77 11.44 -12.12
C PHE A 82 10.13 11.03 -13.45
N ALA A 83 9.05 10.24 -13.41
CA ALA A 83 8.31 9.89 -14.63
C ALA A 83 7.71 11.14 -15.29
N ASP A 84 7.08 12.03 -14.51
CA ASP A 84 6.50 13.28 -15.01
C ASP A 84 7.57 14.23 -15.58
N ALA A 85 8.72 14.34 -14.90
CA ALA A 85 9.87 15.10 -15.39
C ALA A 85 10.39 14.54 -16.73
N ALA A 86 10.57 13.23 -16.83
CA ALA A 86 11.04 12.57 -18.06
C ALA A 86 10.04 12.74 -19.22
N MET A 87 8.74 12.65 -18.94
CA MET A 87 7.69 12.89 -19.95
C MET A 87 7.67 14.34 -20.44
N THR A 88 7.88 15.29 -19.53
CA THR A 88 7.96 16.72 -19.87
C THR A 88 9.20 17.01 -20.71
N GLU A 89 10.36 16.44 -20.35
CA GLU A 89 11.59 16.57 -21.13
C GLU A 89 11.43 15.97 -22.53
N ARG A 90 10.87 14.76 -22.63
CA ARG A 90 10.58 14.11 -23.92
C ARG A 90 9.67 14.96 -24.79
N ALA A 91 8.60 15.51 -24.24
CA ALA A 91 7.69 16.39 -24.97
C ALA A 91 8.42 17.67 -25.46
N GLY A 92 9.31 18.23 -24.64
CA GLY A 92 10.16 19.36 -25.01
C GLY A 92 11.11 19.03 -26.17
N LEU A 93 11.77 17.88 -26.12
CA LEU A 93 12.65 17.40 -27.19
C LEU A 93 11.89 17.13 -28.48
N GLN A 94 10.70 16.54 -28.40
CA GLN A 94 9.84 16.33 -29.58
C GLN A 94 9.45 17.65 -30.25
N ARG A 95 9.08 18.68 -29.47
CA ARG A 95 8.80 20.02 -30.02
C ARG A 95 10.02 20.63 -30.70
N LYS A 96 11.20 20.51 -30.10
CA LYS A 96 12.46 20.99 -30.70
C LYS A 96 12.79 20.27 -32.01
N LEU A 97 12.61 18.95 -32.05
CA LEU A 97 12.85 18.15 -33.24
C LEU A 97 11.86 18.51 -34.37
N ALA A 98 10.58 18.67 -34.05
CA ALA A 98 9.57 19.11 -35.02
C ALA A 98 9.90 20.51 -35.57
N ALA A 99 10.28 21.46 -34.71
CA ALA A 99 10.69 22.80 -35.15
C ALA A 99 11.93 22.78 -36.04
N ALA A 100 12.93 21.96 -35.72
CA ALA A 100 14.14 21.82 -36.54
C ALA A 100 13.85 21.16 -37.90
N GLN A 101 12.95 20.17 -37.94
CA GLN A 101 12.48 19.57 -39.19
C GLN A 101 11.76 20.58 -40.06
N GLN A 102 10.83 21.35 -39.47
CA GLN A 102 10.10 22.38 -40.20
C GLN A 102 11.03 23.47 -40.74
N ALA A 103 11.98 23.97 -39.93
CA ALA A 103 12.97 24.93 -40.37
C ALA A 103 13.84 24.40 -41.52
N ARG A 104 14.19 23.10 -41.49
CA ARG A 104 14.92 22.45 -42.58
C ARG A 104 14.08 22.36 -43.85
N GLU A 105 12.81 21.97 -43.74
CA GLU A 105 11.88 21.94 -44.88
C GLU A 105 11.71 23.33 -45.50
N ASP A 106 11.53 24.36 -44.68
CA ASP A 106 11.40 25.75 -45.14
C ASP A 106 12.68 26.24 -45.83
N THR A 107 13.86 25.88 -45.30
CA THR A 107 15.15 26.19 -45.92
C THR A 107 15.29 25.50 -47.27
N LEU A 108 14.92 24.22 -47.37
CA LEU A 108 14.95 23.47 -48.63
C LEU A 108 13.97 24.03 -49.65
N ARG A 109 12.76 24.42 -49.22
CA ARG A 109 11.77 25.08 -50.09
C ARG A 109 12.29 26.41 -50.61
N LYS A 110 12.89 27.24 -49.75
CA LYS A 110 13.47 28.52 -50.15
C LYS A 110 14.60 28.33 -51.15
N ALA A 111 15.53 27.41 -50.88
CA ALA A 111 16.63 27.08 -51.78
C ALA A 111 16.13 26.55 -53.14
N ALA A 112 15.07 25.72 -53.14
CA ALA A 112 14.45 25.24 -54.38
C ALA A 112 13.83 26.39 -55.20
N HIS A 113 13.13 27.33 -54.55
CA HIS A 113 12.56 28.50 -55.23
C HIS A 113 13.61 29.48 -55.76
N GLU A 114 14.74 29.62 -55.07
CA GLU A 114 15.82 30.53 -55.47
C GLU A 114 16.76 29.94 -56.53
N SER A 115 16.70 28.62 -56.80
CA SER A 115 17.52 28.00 -57.84
C SER A 115 16.93 28.26 -59.24
N PRO A 116 17.74 28.74 -60.22
CA PRO A 116 17.26 29.08 -61.56
C PRO A 116 16.71 27.87 -62.33
N ASP A 117 17.19 26.65 -62.03
CA ASP A 117 16.70 25.41 -62.64
C ASP A 117 15.27 25.03 -62.20
N CYS A 118 14.82 25.55 -61.06
CA CYS A 118 13.48 25.32 -60.51
C CYS A 118 12.53 26.51 -60.68
N ALA A 119 13.03 27.68 -61.11
CA ALA A 119 12.21 28.86 -61.38
C ALA A 119 11.16 28.61 -62.50
N ASP A 120 11.49 27.77 -63.48
CA ASP A 120 10.57 27.38 -64.55
C ASP A 120 9.59 26.27 -64.16
N LEU A 121 9.84 25.51 -63.08
CA LEU A 121 8.88 24.51 -62.60
C LEU A 121 7.61 25.14 -62.02
N ALA A 122 7.68 26.38 -61.53
CA ALA A 122 6.51 27.16 -61.12
C ALA A 122 5.57 27.51 -62.29
N ARG A 123 6.05 27.41 -63.55
CA ARG A 123 5.26 27.61 -64.78
C ARG A 123 4.67 26.33 -65.35
N LEU A 124 5.08 25.15 -64.85
CA LEU A 124 4.51 23.89 -65.30
C LEU A 124 3.06 23.76 -64.80
N PRO A 125 2.13 23.24 -65.63
CA PRO A 125 0.74 23.01 -65.23
C PRO A 125 0.66 21.78 -64.32
N VAL A 126 1.14 21.92 -63.09
CA VAL A 126 0.98 20.90 -62.05
C VAL A 126 -0.38 21.10 -61.41
N CYS A 127 -1.12 20.01 -61.15
CA CYS A 127 -2.43 20.09 -60.49
C CYS A 127 -2.33 20.95 -59.22
N PRO A 128 -3.29 21.87 -58.97
CA PRO A 128 -3.22 22.85 -57.88
C PRO A 128 -3.08 22.18 -56.49
N ALA A 129 -3.66 20.99 -56.31
CA ALA A 129 -3.51 20.20 -55.08
C ALA A 129 -2.07 19.70 -54.82
N VAL A 130 -1.29 19.49 -55.88
CA VAL A 130 0.13 19.10 -55.80
C VAL A 130 1.01 20.34 -55.67
N ALA A 131 0.66 21.41 -56.38
CA ALA A 131 1.36 22.69 -56.30
C ALA A 131 1.26 23.34 -54.91
N GLU A 132 0.09 23.32 -54.27
CA GLU A 132 -0.07 23.78 -52.87
C GLU A 132 0.77 22.97 -51.89
N ARG A 133 0.95 21.66 -52.13
CA ARG A 133 1.72 20.76 -51.27
C ARG A 133 3.23 20.95 -51.41
N LEU A 134 3.70 21.25 -52.63
CA LEU A 134 5.11 21.43 -52.95
C LEU A 134 5.60 22.87 -52.67
N TRP A 135 4.79 23.88 -53.01
CA TRP A 135 5.22 25.29 -53.04
C TRP A 135 4.41 26.25 -52.15
N GLY A 136 3.25 25.83 -51.62
CA GLY A 136 2.39 26.70 -50.80
C GLY A 136 1.82 27.91 -51.55
N LYS A 137 0.91 28.67 -50.92
CA LYS A 137 0.12 29.77 -51.51
C LYS A 137 0.91 30.93 -52.15
N THR A 138 2.24 30.90 -52.15
CA THR A 138 3.11 31.91 -52.75
C THR A 138 3.35 31.72 -54.25
N ALA A 139 2.95 30.60 -54.84
CA ALA A 139 2.90 30.45 -56.30
C ALA A 139 1.74 31.29 -56.84
N GLY A 140 2.02 32.55 -57.18
CA GLY A 140 1.06 33.46 -57.80
C GLY A 140 0.34 32.78 -58.96
N ALA A 141 -0.98 32.95 -59.02
CA ALA A 141 -1.81 32.42 -60.08
C ALA A 141 -1.18 32.76 -61.45
N PRO A 142 -1.10 31.81 -62.41
CA PRO A 142 -0.60 32.10 -63.73
C PRO A 142 -1.62 33.02 -64.43
N ALA A 143 -1.43 34.33 -64.26
CA ALA A 143 -1.89 35.28 -65.25
C ALA A 143 -1.04 35.05 -66.50
N ASP A 144 -1.72 34.93 -67.64
CA ASP A 144 -1.15 34.91 -68.99
C ASP A 144 -0.70 33.54 -69.52
N ALA A 145 -1.65 32.61 -69.61
CA ALA A 145 -1.67 31.61 -70.70
C ALA A 145 -2.71 32.04 -71.76
N ARG A 146 -2.43 33.14 -72.45
CA ARG A 146 -2.97 33.43 -73.79
C ARG A 146 -1.78 33.75 -74.67
N HIS A 147 -1.39 32.79 -75.50
CA HIS A 147 -1.05 32.93 -76.92
C HIS A 147 -0.81 31.53 -77.50
#